data_AF-A0A660KV83-F1
#
_entry.id   AF-A0A660KV83-F1
#
_cell.length_a   1.000
_cell.length_b   1.000
_cell.length_c   1.000
_cell.angle_alpha   90.00
_cell.angle_beta   90.00
_cell.angle_gamma   90.00
#
_symmetry.space_group_name_H-M   'P 1'
#
loop_
_entity.id
_entity.type
_entity.pdbx_description
1 polymer ?
#
loop_
_entity_poly.entity_id
_entity_poly.type
_entity_poly.pdbx_seq_one_letter_code
_entity_poly.pdbx_strand_id
1 'polypeptide(L)'
;MKFSGVALRSCIKASNLEACKGRYGFPEGVHIRVPAAREGTTGLENGEEICLSLQILEAGFRLRVPRFIREVLHILNLAPFQVSPNGWWVLMGMAILWLELHKDQGRPQLTAREFLYLYTTY
;
A
#
# COMPACT_ATOMS: atom_id res chain seq x y z
N MET A 1 20.75 -1.03 -18.86
CA MET A 1 19.40 -1.64 -18.87
C MET A 1 18.72 -1.23 -20.17
N LYS A 2 18.62 -2.14 -21.17
CA LYS A 2 17.95 -1.84 -22.45
C LYS A 2 16.48 -2.26 -22.35
N PHE A 3 15.56 -1.30 -22.28
CA PHE A 3 14.13 -1.58 -22.31
C PHE A 3 13.68 -1.71 -23.77
N SER A 4 13.50 -2.95 -24.23
CA SER A 4 12.85 -3.24 -25.51
C SER A 4 11.34 -3.07 -25.34
N GLY A 5 10.71 -2.24 -26.19
CA GLY A 5 9.29 -1.87 -26.12
C GLY A 5 8.28 -3.03 -26.26
N VAL A 6 8.74 -4.25 -26.50
CA VAL A 6 7.91 -5.47 -26.51
C VAL A 6 7.68 -6.02 -25.09
N ALA A 7 8.52 -5.65 -24.12
CA ALA A 7 8.51 -6.19 -22.75
C ALA A 7 7.51 -5.52 -21.78
N LEU A 8 6.70 -4.56 -22.24
CA LEU A 8 5.74 -3.82 -21.40
C LEU A 8 4.31 -4.37 -21.44
N ARG A 9 4.12 -5.63 -21.87
CA ARG A 9 2.82 -6.31 -21.76
C ARG A 9 2.87 -7.26 -20.58
N SER A 10 2.02 -7.02 -19.59
CA SER A 10 1.82 -7.97 -18.49
C SER A 10 1.16 -9.25 -19.03
N CYS A 11 1.83 -10.39 -18.88
CA CYS A 11 1.31 -11.70 -19.29
C CYS A 11 0.27 -12.29 -18.31
N ILE A 12 -0.35 -11.46 -17.46
CA ILE A 12 -1.36 -11.91 -16.50
C ILE A 12 -2.64 -12.31 -17.24
N LYS A 13 -3.11 -13.51 -16.94
CA LYS A 13 -4.39 -14.05 -17.40
C LYS A 13 -5.42 -13.98 -16.28
N ALA A 14 -6.70 -14.03 -16.66
CA ALA A 14 -7.85 -14.11 -15.75
C ALA A 14 -7.67 -15.18 -14.64
N SER A 15 -7.09 -16.33 -14.99
CA SER A 15 -6.82 -17.44 -14.08
C SER A 15 -5.87 -17.10 -12.92
N ASN A 16 -5.00 -16.11 -13.08
CA ASN A 16 -3.94 -15.80 -12.11
C ASN A 16 -4.35 -14.70 -11.11
N LEU A 17 -5.56 -14.15 -11.24
CA LEU A 17 -6.04 -13.04 -10.42
C LEU A 17 -6.24 -13.41 -8.95
N GLU A 18 -6.82 -14.59 -8.68
CA GLU A 18 -7.01 -15.05 -7.30
C GLU A 18 -5.66 -15.32 -6.61
N ALA A 19 -4.70 -15.87 -7.34
CA ALA A 19 -3.32 -16.02 -6.86
C ALA A 19 -2.66 -14.64 -6.60
N CYS A 20 -2.94 -13.63 -7.44
CA CYS A 20 -2.46 -12.26 -7.21
C CYS A 20 -3.10 -11.61 -5.98
N LYS A 21 -4.40 -11.81 -5.74
CA LYS A 21 -5.09 -11.32 -4.53
C LYS A 21 -4.40 -11.80 -3.27
N GLY A 22 -4.15 -13.12 -3.19
CA GLY A 22 -3.45 -13.73 -2.07
C GLY A 22 -2.00 -13.27 -1.94
N ARG A 23 -1.25 -13.25 -3.05
CA ARG A 23 0.19 -12.90 -3.05
C ARG A 23 0.46 -11.45 -2.65
N TYR A 24 -0.36 -10.51 -3.11
CA TYR A 24 -0.16 -9.08 -2.86
C TYR A 24 -1.06 -8.50 -1.77
N GLY A 25 -1.92 -9.33 -1.16
CA GLY A 25 -2.69 -8.97 0.03
C GLY A 25 -3.84 -7.99 -0.24
N PHE A 26 -4.54 -8.14 -1.36
CA PHE A 26 -5.71 -7.32 -1.65
C PHE A 26 -6.82 -7.55 -0.59
N PRO A 27 -7.58 -6.52 -0.16
CA PRO A 27 -8.70 -6.68 0.78
C PRO A 27 -9.86 -7.49 0.21
N GLU A 28 -10.62 -8.16 1.08
CA GLU A 28 -11.94 -8.71 0.71
C GLU A 28 -12.88 -7.54 0.37
N GLY A 29 -13.37 -7.50 -0.87
CA GLY A 29 -14.17 -6.40 -1.43
C GLY A 29 -13.50 -5.60 -2.54
N VAL A 30 -12.20 -5.76 -2.77
CA VAL A 30 -11.52 -5.15 -3.93
C VAL A 30 -11.63 -6.08 -5.14
N HIS A 31 -12.34 -5.61 -6.16
CA HIS A 31 -12.42 -6.28 -7.45
C HIS A 31 -11.18 -5.97 -8.27
N ILE A 32 -10.54 -7.02 -8.81
CA ILE A 32 -9.39 -6.88 -9.70
C ILE A 32 -9.81 -7.45 -11.05
N ARG A 33 -9.48 -6.75 -12.13
CA ARG A 33 -9.70 -7.20 -13.50
C ARG A 33 -8.44 -7.01 -14.33
N VAL A 34 -8.34 -7.77 -15.42
CA VAL A 34 -7.32 -7.53 -16.46
C VAL A 34 -7.87 -6.48 -17.42
N PRO A 35 -7.11 -5.42 -17.76
CA PRO A 35 -7.55 -4.44 -18.74
C PRO A 35 -7.73 -5.08 -20.12
N ALA A 36 -8.73 -4.63 -20.87
CA ALA A 36 -8.95 -5.02 -22.25
C ALA A 36 -7.83 -4.50 -23.16
N ALA A 37 -7.68 -5.08 -24.35
CA ALA A 37 -6.55 -4.79 -25.25
C ALA A 37 -6.42 -3.31 -25.69
N ARG A 38 -7.46 -2.50 -25.51
CA ARG A 38 -7.49 -1.06 -25.83
C ARG A 38 -7.60 -0.15 -24.60
N GLU A 39 -7.72 -0.71 -23.40
CA GLU A 39 -7.76 0.06 -22.16
C GLU A 39 -6.32 0.35 -21.72
N GLY A 40 -5.96 1.63 -21.70
CA GLY A 40 -4.70 2.11 -21.13
C GLY A 40 -4.84 2.53 -19.68
N THR A 41 -3.72 2.88 -19.03
CA THR A 41 -3.68 3.42 -17.65
C THR A 41 -4.50 4.69 -17.48
N THR A 42 -4.80 5.41 -18.56
CA THR A 42 -5.59 6.65 -18.61
C THR A 42 -7.01 6.45 -19.13
N GLY A 43 -7.39 5.23 -19.54
CA GLY A 43 -8.67 4.91 -20.16
C GLY A 43 -9.62 4.15 -19.25
N LEU A 44 -9.49 4.30 -17.92
CA LEU A 44 -10.37 3.65 -16.96
C LEU A 44 -11.77 4.25 -17.07
N GLU A 45 -12.75 3.41 -17.38
CA GLU A 45 -14.14 3.83 -17.45
C GLU A 45 -14.59 4.35 -16.07
N ASN A 46 -15.11 5.59 -16.04
CA ASN A 46 -15.83 6.20 -14.92
C ASN A 46 -15.01 6.64 -13.69
N GLY A 47 -13.68 6.47 -13.67
CA GLY A 47 -12.81 6.99 -12.60
C GLY A 47 -12.93 6.28 -11.24
N GLU A 48 -13.68 5.18 -11.17
CA GLU A 48 -13.81 4.32 -9.97
C GLU A 48 -12.73 3.23 -9.90
N GLU A 49 -11.90 3.13 -10.94
CA GLU A 49 -10.88 2.10 -11.07
C GLU A 49 -9.46 2.70 -11.08
N ILE A 50 -8.49 1.92 -10.60
CA ILE A 50 -7.07 2.29 -10.62
C ILE A 50 -6.30 1.24 -11.41
N CYS A 51 -5.63 1.66 -12.49
CA CYS A 51 -4.74 0.77 -13.24
C CYS A 51 -3.38 0.69 -12.56
N LEU A 52 -2.99 -0.51 -12.12
CA LEU A 52 -1.69 -0.77 -11.53
C LEU A 52 -0.89 -1.72 -12.43
N SER A 53 0.38 -1.38 -12.67
CA SER A 53 1.30 -2.31 -13.31
C SER A 53 1.69 -3.42 -12.32
N LEU A 54 1.72 -4.66 -12.80
CA LEU A 54 2.22 -5.79 -12.01
C LEU A 54 3.65 -5.54 -11.51
N GLN A 55 4.49 -4.88 -12.31
CA GLN A 55 5.87 -4.58 -11.94
C GLN A 55 5.96 -3.74 -10.66
N ILE A 56 4.96 -2.88 -10.40
CA ILE A 56 4.89 -2.05 -9.19
C ILE A 56 4.56 -2.94 -7.97
N LEU A 57 3.66 -3.91 -8.13
CA LEU A 57 3.35 -4.90 -7.10
C LEU A 57 4.55 -5.83 -6.82
N GLU A 58 5.26 -6.26 -7.87
CA GLU A 58 6.50 -7.04 -7.76
C GLU A 58 7.63 -6.25 -7.10
N ALA A 59 7.71 -4.93 -7.34
CA ALA A 59 8.62 -4.02 -6.67
C ALA A 59 8.26 -3.77 -5.19
N GLY A 60 7.20 -4.39 -4.67
CA GLY A 60 6.85 -4.38 -3.27
C GLY A 60 5.77 -3.36 -2.88
N PHE A 61 5.09 -2.74 -3.85
CA PHE A 61 3.91 -1.94 -3.54
C PHE A 61 2.82 -2.85 -2.93
N ARG A 62 2.52 -2.64 -1.65
CA ARG A 62 1.45 -3.36 -0.94
C ARG A 62 0.37 -2.36 -0.56
N LEU A 63 -0.86 -2.68 -0.93
CA LEU A 63 -2.04 -1.82 -0.72
C LEU A 63 -2.44 -1.67 0.75
N ARG A 64 -1.97 -2.57 1.63
CA ARG A 64 -2.31 -2.52 3.06
C ARG A 64 -1.45 -1.47 3.75
N VAL A 65 -1.96 -0.24 3.82
CA VAL A 65 -1.46 0.76 4.78
C VAL A 65 -1.65 0.19 6.19
N PRO A 66 -0.59 0.05 7.00
CA PRO A 66 -0.68 -0.45 8.37
C PRO A 66 -1.77 0.27 9.16
N ARG A 67 -2.50 -0.47 10.02
CA ARG A 67 -3.59 0.08 10.83
C ARG A 67 -3.16 1.33 11.60
N PHE A 68 -2.00 1.25 12.25
CA PHE A 68 -1.32 2.37 12.90
C PHE A 68 -1.31 3.65 12.04
N ILE A 69 -0.81 3.55 10.81
CA ILE A 69 -0.67 4.70 9.92
C ILE A 69 -2.04 5.26 9.54
N ARG A 70 -3.02 4.39 9.24
CA ARG A 70 -4.40 4.83 8.96
C ARG A 70 -5.00 5.59 10.13
N GLU A 71 -4.79 5.12 11.36
CA GLU A 71 -5.28 5.79 12.56
C GLU A 71 -4.60 7.15 12.79
N VAL A 72 -3.28 7.26 12.57
CA VAL A 72 -2.58 8.55 12.69
C VAL A 72 -3.09 9.54 11.66
N LEU A 73 -3.22 9.12 10.39
CA LEU A 73 -3.74 9.97 9.33
C LEU A 73 -5.18 10.42 9.62
N HIS A 74 -6.01 9.53 10.15
CA HIS A 74 -7.38 9.85 10.52
C HIS A 74 -7.44 10.87 11.67
N ILE A 75 -6.66 10.68 12.75
CA ILE A 75 -6.63 11.62 13.88
C ILE A 75 -6.12 13.00 13.45
N LEU A 76 -5.11 13.04 12.58
CA LEU A 76 -4.54 14.29 12.08
C LEU A 76 -5.33 14.90 10.91
N ASN A 77 -6.41 14.23 10.44
CA ASN A 77 -7.17 14.62 9.24
C ASN A 77 -6.29 14.83 8.00
N LEU A 78 -5.29 13.97 7.81
CA LEU A 78 -4.35 14.03 6.69
C LEU A 78 -4.68 12.98 5.64
N ALA A 79 -4.67 13.38 4.37
CA ALA A 79 -4.58 12.44 3.26
C ALA A 79 -3.14 11.89 3.17
N PRO A 80 -2.94 10.64 2.70
CA PRO A 80 -1.61 10.05 2.51
C PRO A 80 -0.63 10.95 1.72
N PHE A 81 -1.15 11.70 0.74
CA PHE A 81 -0.36 12.59 -0.11
C PHE A 81 0.08 13.89 0.59
N GLN A 82 -0.59 14.28 1.69
CA GLN A 82 -0.23 15.48 2.44
C GLN A 82 0.95 15.25 3.40
N VAL A 83 1.32 13.99 3.62
CA VAL A 83 2.46 13.63 4.45
C VAL A 83 3.74 13.78 3.63
N SER A 84 4.69 14.57 4.13
CA SER A 84 6.00 14.72 3.50
C SER A 84 6.75 13.38 3.46
N PRO A 85 7.69 13.18 2.52
CA PRO A 85 8.50 11.96 2.47
C PRO A 85 9.20 11.64 3.81
N ASN A 86 9.66 12.65 4.53
CA ASN A 86 10.27 12.48 5.85
C ASN A 86 9.24 12.03 6.90
N GLY A 87 8.01 12.55 6.86
CA GLY A 87 6.93 12.09 7.72
C GLY A 87 6.60 10.60 7.49
N TRP A 88 6.61 10.16 6.23
CA TRP A 88 6.44 8.75 5.88
C TRP A 88 7.53 7.86 6.48
N TRP A 89 8.79 8.30 6.42
CA TRP A 89 9.91 7.56 7.03
C TRP A 89 9.74 7.41 8.53
N VAL A 90 9.29 8.46 9.23
CA VAL A 90 9.05 8.40 10.68
C VAL A 90 7.91 7.43 11.00
N LEU A 91 6.78 7.50 10.29
CA LEU A 91 5.64 6.61 10.50
C LEU A 91 6.00 5.14 10.25
N MET A 92 6.68 4.85 9.14
CA MET A 92 7.09 3.49 8.81
C MET A 92 8.17 2.98 9.76
N GLY A 93 9.17 3.81 10.07
CA GLY A 93 10.25 3.48 10.99
C GLY A 93 9.73 3.14 12.38
N MET A 94 8.79 3.93 12.90
CA MET A 94 8.22 3.67 14.21
C MET A 94 7.35 2.41 14.26
N ALA A 95 6.60 2.12 13.19
CA ALA A 95 5.85 0.87 13.07
C ALA A 95 6.76 -0.38 13.11
N ILE A 96 7.92 -0.31 12.44
CA ILE A 96 8.91 -1.39 12.41
C ILE A 96 9.65 -1.52 13.74
N LEU A 97 10.15 -0.40 14.28
CA LEU A 97 10.88 -0.38 15.55
C LEU A 97 10.02 -0.86 16.71
N TRP A 98 8.75 -0.46 16.75
CA TRP A 98 7.82 -0.93 17.79
C TRP A 98 7.62 -2.43 17.75
N LEU A 99 7.46 -2.98 16.54
CA LEU A 99 7.35 -4.42 16.34
C LEU A 99 8.60 -5.12 16.84
N GLU A 100 9.80 -4.62 16.47
CA GLU A 100 11.09 -5.20 16.85
C GLU A 100 11.33 -5.18 18.37
N LEU A 101 11.08 -4.05 19.02
CA LEU A 101 11.32 -3.88 20.45
C LEU A 101 10.40 -4.74 21.32
N HIS A 102 9.24 -5.10 20.80
CA HIS A 102 8.20 -5.81 21.56
C HIS A 102 7.92 -7.24 21.06
N LYS A 103 8.78 -7.80 20.19
CA LYS A 103 8.60 -9.16 19.64
C LYS A 103 8.40 -10.21 20.73
N ASP A 104 9.16 -10.12 21.81
CA ASP A 104 9.16 -11.12 22.88
C ASP A 104 8.02 -10.91 23.91
N GLN A 105 7.33 -9.78 23.84
CA GLN A 105 6.28 -9.40 24.80
C GLN A 105 4.86 -9.68 24.29
N GLY A 106 4.72 -10.19 23.06
CA GLY A 106 3.42 -10.47 22.45
C GLY A 106 2.50 -9.25 22.35
N ARG A 107 3.07 -8.03 22.37
CA ARG A 107 2.29 -6.79 22.40
C ARG A 107 1.64 -6.48 21.05
N PRO A 108 0.47 -5.83 21.07
CA PRO A 108 -0.22 -5.43 19.84
C PRO A 108 0.58 -4.39 19.04
N GLN A 109 0.21 -4.24 17.77
CA GLN A 109 0.75 -3.20 16.88
C GLN A 109 0.59 -1.80 17.51
N LEU A 110 1.59 -0.94 17.29
CA LEU A 110 1.59 0.45 17.75
C LEU A 110 0.27 1.16 17.41
N THR A 111 -0.33 1.83 18.38
CA THR A 111 -1.53 2.63 18.19
C THR A 111 -1.19 4.10 17.90
N ALA A 112 -2.09 4.80 17.22
CA ALA A 112 -1.88 6.23 16.93
C ALA A 112 -1.75 7.10 18.20
N ARG A 113 -2.43 6.72 19.28
CA ARG A 113 -2.32 7.43 20.57
C ARG A 113 -0.93 7.30 21.18
N GLU A 114 -0.36 6.10 21.19
CA GLU A 114 1.00 5.86 21.70
C GLU A 114 2.04 6.64 20.89
N PHE A 115 1.85 6.71 19.57
CA PHE A 115 2.72 7.53 18.72
C PHE A 115 2.58 9.03 19.02
N LEU A 116 1.36 9.56 19.07
CA LEU A 116 1.12 10.99 19.30
C LEU A 116 1.52 11.44 20.71
N TYR A 117 1.46 10.53 21.69
CA TYR A 117 1.95 10.80 23.05
C TYR A 117 3.42 11.21 23.08
N LEU A 118 4.25 10.73 22.14
CA LEU A 118 5.65 11.15 22.04
C LEU A 118 5.83 12.61 21.61
N TYR A 119 4.78 13.22 21.06
CA TYR A 119 4.78 14.59 20.52
C TYR A 119 3.90 15.55 21.31
N THR A 120 3.17 15.07 22.33
CA THR A 120 2.48 15.96 23.25
C THR A 120 3.51 16.62 24.16
N THR A 121 3.61 17.93 24.09
CA THR A 121 4.35 18.74 25.06
C THR A 121 3.46 18.91 26.30
N TYR A 122 4.04 18.63 27.48
CA TYR A 122 3.40 18.86 28.78
C TYR A 122 3.24 20.35 29.07
#